data_AF-A0A0G1VLQ7-F1
#
_entry.id   AF-A0A0G1VLQ7-F1
#
_cell.length_a   1.000
_cell.length_b   1.000
_cell.length_c   1.000
_cell.angle_alpha   90.00
_cell.angle_beta   90.00
_cell.angle_gamma   90.00
#
_symmetry.space_group_name_H-M   'P 1'
#
loop_
_entity.id
_entity.type
_entity.pdbx_description
1 polymer ?
#
loop_
_entity_poly.entity_id
_entity_poly.type
_entity_poly.pdbx_seq_one_letter_code
_entity_poly.pdbx_strand_id
1 'polypeptide(L)'
;MITDELRKYVHDARTSGKSPEEIARDLLVSGWQEADVMQVIQELRQSEQTSKPQKRQARLLAQPAVTLVLAVIVILLGGTSAYLWNDRLDLADTNSQKVRDFYAQLAQSQIAFTDAGEMVFPDEQKFLTKKAEYIESKTSFIEADLRTMSITLYENGIAIRAVDILTKGKEKSWWETPTGDYKVLGKSATAYSSIGNVWMPYSIQFYGNYFIHGWPYHDDGTPVPKGYSGGCIRLATDDARIVFDFVKVGTPVLVLDNYKEYTSGALTLNATDLAPPVVNARSVLIVDLASGETILEKQAEEPLSIASLTKLMTAVVAHEVIYLGRPIKVTSNMLASVSQIFYPTVGGRYIGLDLLYPLLMQSSNDAANVLAGFLGEKTFVYNMNAKASSLEMSDTRFADASGMSAENISTAHDLTKLLQYIYYKRPFLFDISKGVVFENVGLIQLGDTISITNLKNVNEFIGNTDLIGVKNGETTAARQTMATVWKIHTVQGDVPVAIIVLGSEDRKRDTETLLNWLKTNFAVL
;
A
#
# COMPACT_ATOMS: atom_id res chain seq x y z
N MET A 1 17.65 -20.67 -14.19
CA MET A 1 17.60 -21.87 -15.08
C MET A 1 16.19 -21.91 -15.61
N ILE A 2 16.00 -21.58 -16.89
CA ILE A 2 14.70 -21.55 -17.55
C ILE A 2 14.07 -22.95 -17.43
N THR A 3 12.98 -23.07 -16.69
CA THR A 3 12.22 -24.32 -16.54
C THR A 3 11.38 -24.56 -17.79
N ASP A 4 11.05 -25.82 -18.09
CA ASP A 4 10.15 -26.14 -19.21
C ASP A 4 8.74 -25.54 -19.04
N GLU A 5 8.35 -25.25 -17.78
CA GLU A 5 7.13 -24.51 -17.44
C GLU A 5 7.17 -23.05 -17.93
N LEU A 6 8.31 -22.37 -17.78
CA LEU A 6 8.50 -21.00 -18.26
C LEU A 6 8.42 -20.95 -19.80
N ARG A 7 9.04 -21.92 -20.48
CA ARG A 7 8.97 -22.03 -21.95
C ARG A 7 7.55 -22.27 -22.44
N LYS A 8 6.80 -23.12 -21.73
CA LYS A 8 5.40 -23.39 -22.05
C LYS A 8 4.53 -22.15 -21.89
N TYR A 9 4.63 -21.43 -20.78
CA TYR A 9 3.91 -20.18 -20.57
C TYR A 9 4.18 -19.16 -21.68
N VAL A 10 5.46 -18.98 -22.04
CA VAL A 10 5.88 -18.04 -23.08
C VAL A 10 5.31 -18.42 -24.45
N HIS A 11 5.30 -19.72 -24.76
CA HIS A 11 4.73 -20.24 -26.00
C HIS A 11 3.22 -19.99 -26.08
N ASP A 12 2.49 -20.29 -24.99
CA ASP A 12 1.04 -20.14 -24.90
C ASP A 12 0.65 -18.64 -24.94
N ALA A 13 1.38 -17.79 -24.21
CA ALA A 13 1.18 -16.35 -24.22
C ALA A 13 1.41 -15.74 -25.62
N ARG A 14 2.43 -16.21 -26.35
CA ARG A 14 2.70 -15.75 -27.73
C ARG A 14 1.65 -16.23 -28.72
N THR A 15 1.19 -17.47 -28.62
CA THR A 15 0.12 -18.00 -29.49
C THR A 15 -1.22 -17.28 -29.25
N SER A 16 -1.43 -16.72 -28.05
CA SER A 16 -2.54 -15.82 -27.74
C SER A 16 -2.40 -14.39 -28.29
N GLY A 17 -1.25 -14.03 -28.87
CA GLY A 17 -1.02 -12.74 -29.52
C GLY A 17 -0.41 -11.64 -28.63
N LYS A 18 0.04 -11.97 -27.41
CA LYS A 18 0.73 -11.01 -26.53
C LYS A 18 2.09 -10.60 -27.11
N SER A 19 2.43 -9.31 -26.98
CA SER A 19 3.75 -8.81 -27.38
C SER A 19 4.85 -9.33 -26.43
N PRO A 20 6.12 -9.37 -26.86
CA PRO A 20 7.24 -9.71 -25.98
C PRO A 20 7.29 -8.86 -24.70
N GLU A 21 6.91 -7.59 -24.78
CA GLU A 21 6.84 -6.66 -23.65
C GLU A 21 5.67 -6.98 -22.69
N GLU A 22 4.55 -7.46 -23.22
CA GLU A 22 3.42 -7.93 -22.39
C GLU A 22 3.74 -9.25 -21.68
N ILE A 23 4.41 -10.18 -22.37
CA ILE A 23 4.88 -11.43 -21.77
C ILE A 23 5.93 -11.14 -20.69
N ALA A 24 6.86 -10.21 -20.96
CA ALA A 24 7.85 -9.75 -20.00
C ALA A 24 7.21 -9.17 -18.75
N ARG A 25 6.24 -8.27 -18.93
CA ARG A 25 5.49 -7.66 -17.84
C ARG A 25 4.75 -8.71 -17.03
N ASP A 26 4.08 -9.66 -17.67
CA ASP A 26 3.34 -10.71 -16.96
C ASP A 26 4.29 -11.60 -16.15
N LEU A 27 5.45 -11.95 -16.68
CA LEU A 27 6.47 -12.74 -15.97
C LEU A 27 7.05 -11.97 -14.77
N LEU A 28 7.32 -10.67 -14.92
CA LEU A 28 7.81 -9.82 -13.83
C LEU A 28 6.76 -9.62 -12.73
N VAL A 29 5.50 -9.37 -13.11
CA VAL A 29 4.35 -9.32 -12.18
C VAL A 29 4.13 -10.67 -11.50
N SER A 30 4.50 -11.76 -12.17
CA SER A 30 4.46 -13.13 -11.63
C SER A 30 5.69 -13.51 -10.78
N GLY A 31 6.62 -12.58 -10.53
CA GLY A 31 7.75 -12.76 -9.62
C GLY A 31 8.96 -13.51 -10.21
N TRP A 32 9.04 -13.68 -11.54
CA TRP A 32 10.20 -14.29 -12.20
C TRP A 32 11.42 -13.34 -12.19
N GLN A 33 12.62 -13.92 -12.08
CA GLN A 33 13.88 -13.19 -12.05
C GLN A 33 14.19 -12.52 -13.39
N GLU A 34 14.64 -11.27 -13.34
CA GLU A 34 14.91 -10.45 -14.54
C GLU A 34 15.86 -11.14 -15.52
N ALA A 35 16.91 -11.81 -15.03
CA ALA A 35 17.85 -12.52 -15.89
C ALA A 35 17.17 -13.63 -16.72
N ASP A 36 16.26 -14.40 -16.12
CA ASP A 36 15.52 -15.45 -16.82
C ASP A 36 14.48 -14.83 -17.78
N VAL A 37 13.83 -13.73 -17.39
CA VAL A 37 12.87 -12.98 -18.24
C VAL A 37 13.56 -12.35 -19.46
N MET A 38 14.72 -11.72 -19.26
CA MET A 38 15.49 -11.08 -20.32
C MET A 38 16.08 -12.10 -21.29
N GLN A 39 16.51 -13.26 -20.79
CA GLN A 39 16.92 -14.38 -21.64
C GLN A 39 15.76 -14.87 -22.52
N VAL A 40 14.56 -15.02 -21.95
CA VAL A 40 13.34 -15.37 -22.69
C VAL A 40 12.97 -14.32 -23.74
N ILE A 41 13.02 -13.02 -23.40
CA ILE A 41 12.75 -11.94 -24.35
C ILE A 41 13.76 -11.95 -25.49
N GLN A 42 15.03 -12.22 -25.19
CA GLN A 42 16.08 -12.30 -26.19
C GLN A 42 15.85 -13.47 -27.16
N GLU A 43 15.44 -14.63 -26.66
CA GLU A 43 15.02 -15.78 -27.47
C GLU A 43 13.78 -15.45 -28.34
N LEU A 44 12.80 -14.73 -27.78
CA LEU A 44 11.60 -14.29 -28.50
C LEU A 44 11.92 -13.30 -29.63
N ARG A 45 12.75 -12.28 -29.35
CA ARG A 45 13.15 -11.26 -30.34
C ARG A 45 13.96 -11.86 -31.49
N GLN A 46 14.78 -12.87 -31.22
CA GLN A 46 15.51 -13.61 -32.28
C GLN A 46 14.54 -14.35 -33.21
N SER A 47 13.43 -14.87 -32.69
CA SER A 47 12.43 -15.58 -33.49
C SER A 47 11.46 -14.67 -34.27
N GLU A 48 11.35 -13.39 -33.92
CA GLU A 48 10.52 -12.39 -34.64
C GLU A 48 11.18 -11.88 -35.93
N GLN A 49 12.50 -12.05 -36.08
CA GLN A 49 13.20 -11.70 -37.33
C GLN A 49 12.91 -12.67 -38.49
N THR A 50 12.19 -13.77 -38.24
CA THR A 50 11.85 -14.78 -39.24
C THR A 50 10.34 -15.06 -39.28
N SER A 51 9.50 -14.06 -39.56
CA SER A 51 8.21 -14.25 -40.27
C SER A 51 7.41 -12.95 -40.42
N LYS A 52 7.05 -12.59 -41.65
CA LYS A 52 5.91 -11.71 -42.00
C LYS A 52 5.10 -12.47 -43.06
N PRO A 53 3.74 -12.40 -43.05
CA PRO A 53 3.06 -11.29 -43.72
C PRO A 53 1.69 -10.84 -43.14
N GLN A 54 1.17 -9.80 -43.80
CA GLN A 54 0.07 -8.85 -43.54
C GLN A 54 -1.35 -9.39 -43.27
N LYS A 55 -2.19 -8.57 -42.59
CA LYS A 55 -3.66 -8.63 -42.70
C LYS A 55 -4.33 -7.26 -42.87
N ARG A 56 -5.43 -7.31 -43.66
CA ARG A 56 -6.38 -6.24 -44.04
C ARG A 56 -7.36 -5.88 -42.91
N GLN A 57 -7.86 -4.65 -42.98
CA GLN A 57 -8.92 -4.06 -42.14
C GLN A 57 -10.34 -4.58 -42.47
N ALA A 58 -11.24 -4.58 -41.48
CA ALA A 58 -12.68 -4.43 -41.67
C ALA A 58 -13.36 -3.76 -40.44
N ARG A 59 -14.47 -3.07 -40.70
CA ARG A 59 -15.18 -2.06 -39.87
C ARG A 59 -16.25 -2.61 -38.93
N LEU A 60 -16.61 -1.77 -37.96
CA LEU A 60 -17.75 -1.79 -37.04
C LEU A 60 -19.14 -1.80 -37.72
N LEU A 61 -20.14 -2.33 -37.01
CA LEU A 61 -21.50 -1.77 -36.89
C LEU A 61 -22.07 -2.00 -35.47
N ALA A 62 -23.01 -1.14 -35.05
CA ALA A 62 -23.50 -0.97 -33.69
C ALA A 62 -25.05 -1.01 -33.58
N GLN A 63 -25.54 -1.47 -32.41
CA GLN A 63 -26.75 -1.07 -31.60
C GLN A 63 -28.20 -1.43 -32.05
N PRO A 64 -29.27 -1.30 -31.19
CA PRO A 64 -29.40 -1.31 -29.70
C PRO A 64 -30.67 -2.02 -29.07
N ALA A 65 -30.65 -2.16 -27.72
CA ALA A 65 -31.69 -2.04 -26.66
C ALA A 65 -33.01 -2.85 -26.63
N VAL A 66 -33.41 -3.35 -25.42
CA VAL A 66 -34.63 -2.98 -24.63
C VAL A 66 -34.56 -3.52 -23.17
N THR A 67 -35.09 -2.70 -22.26
CA THR A 67 -35.31 -2.65 -20.78
C THR A 67 -36.23 -3.76 -20.19
N LEU A 68 -36.44 -4.05 -18.87
CA LEU A 68 -36.64 -3.23 -17.65
C LEU A 68 -36.75 -4.11 -16.35
N VAL A 69 -36.31 -3.57 -15.19
CA VAL A 69 -36.85 -3.68 -13.78
C VAL A 69 -36.82 -5.02 -12.99
N LEU A 70 -36.05 -5.05 -11.89
CA LEU A 70 -36.49 -5.32 -10.49
C LEU A 70 -35.30 -5.30 -9.48
N ALA A 71 -35.60 -4.88 -8.24
CA ALA A 71 -34.81 -4.99 -7.00
C ALA A 71 -33.95 -3.79 -6.54
N VAL A 72 -34.65 -2.82 -5.94
CA VAL A 72 -34.16 -1.59 -5.27
C VAL A 72 -33.62 -1.81 -3.84
N ILE A 73 -33.33 -3.04 -3.38
CA ILE A 73 -32.94 -3.27 -1.97
C ILE A 73 -31.54 -3.90 -1.78
N VAL A 74 -30.79 -4.17 -2.86
CA VAL A 74 -29.44 -4.78 -2.79
C VAL A 74 -28.29 -3.74 -2.89
N ILE A 75 -28.63 -2.48 -3.12
CA ILE A 75 -27.69 -1.45 -3.62
C ILE A 75 -26.64 -1.00 -2.58
N LEU A 76 -26.85 -1.19 -1.27
CA LEU A 76 -25.89 -0.73 -0.25
C LEU A 76 -24.81 -1.75 0.16
N LEU A 77 -24.98 -3.04 -0.16
CA LEU A 77 -24.01 -4.08 0.22
C LEU A 77 -23.45 -4.89 -0.97
N GLY A 78 -24.07 -4.83 -2.14
CA GLY A 78 -23.65 -5.57 -3.34
C GLY A 78 -23.12 -4.72 -4.49
N GLY A 79 -22.95 -3.41 -4.30
CA GLY A 79 -22.70 -2.44 -5.37
C GLY A 79 -21.42 -2.70 -6.19
N THR A 80 -20.34 -3.13 -5.55
CA THR A 80 -19.08 -3.44 -6.24
C THR A 80 -19.15 -4.76 -7.02
N SER A 81 -19.86 -5.76 -6.49
CA SER A 81 -19.97 -7.09 -7.10
C SER A 81 -20.95 -7.14 -8.27
N ALA A 82 -22.06 -6.40 -8.21
CA ALA A 82 -23.08 -6.37 -9.26
C ALA A 82 -22.61 -5.62 -10.53
N TYR A 83 -21.74 -4.62 -10.38
CA TYR A 83 -21.22 -3.84 -11.52
C TYR A 83 -20.20 -4.65 -12.35
N LEU A 84 -19.46 -5.55 -11.71
CA LEU A 84 -18.50 -6.46 -12.34
C LEU A 84 -19.15 -7.57 -13.19
N TRP A 85 -20.46 -7.79 -13.04
CA TRP A 85 -21.18 -8.86 -13.75
C TRP A 85 -21.72 -8.46 -15.12
N ASN A 86 -22.01 -7.16 -15.36
CA ASN A 86 -22.82 -6.77 -16.51
C ASN A 86 -22.03 -6.15 -17.68
N ASP A 87 -20.83 -5.66 -17.43
CA ASP A 87 -19.88 -5.21 -18.47
C ASP A 87 -18.48 -5.61 -18.01
N ARG A 88 -17.68 -6.28 -18.87
CA ARG A 88 -16.23 -6.37 -18.66
C ARG A 88 -15.69 -4.93 -18.67
N LEU A 89 -15.67 -4.27 -17.51
CA LEU A 89 -15.03 -2.96 -17.42
C LEU A 89 -13.55 -3.18 -17.66
N ASP A 90 -13.09 -2.81 -18.86
CA ASP A 90 -11.68 -2.63 -19.11
C ASP A 90 -11.22 -1.46 -18.25
N LEU A 91 -10.74 -1.80 -17.06
CA LEU A 91 -10.27 -0.78 -16.14
C LEU A 91 -9.10 -0.01 -16.80
N ALA A 92 -8.40 -0.54 -17.83
CA ALA A 92 -7.17 0.04 -18.38
C ALA A 92 -7.41 1.39 -19.07
N ASP A 93 -8.68 1.68 -19.43
CA ASP A 93 -9.13 3.00 -19.80
C ASP A 93 -9.63 3.80 -18.58
N THR A 94 -8.66 4.25 -17.79
CA THR A 94 -8.86 5.08 -16.60
C THR A 94 -9.40 6.48 -16.93
N ASN A 95 -9.49 6.83 -18.23
CA ASN A 95 -10.10 8.09 -18.66
C ASN A 95 -11.61 7.99 -18.80
N SER A 96 -12.18 6.79 -18.80
CA SER A 96 -13.63 6.65 -18.80
C SER A 96 -14.19 7.08 -17.45
N GLN A 97 -15.29 7.85 -17.47
CA GLN A 97 -15.98 8.25 -16.25
C GLN A 97 -16.44 7.02 -15.45
N LYS A 98 -16.87 5.95 -16.14
CA LYS A 98 -17.26 4.68 -15.52
C LYS A 98 -16.14 4.04 -14.69
N VAL A 99 -14.89 4.05 -15.17
CA VAL A 99 -13.75 3.50 -14.42
C VAL A 99 -13.38 4.38 -13.24
N ARG A 100 -13.41 5.72 -13.40
CA ARG A 100 -13.18 6.64 -12.28
C ARG A 100 -14.25 6.54 -11.20
N ASP A 101 -15.52 6.45 -11.59
CA ASP A 101 -16.65 6.29 -10.66
C ASP A 101 -16.54 4.96 -9.90
N PHE A 102 -16.13 3.88 -10.58
CA PHE A 102 -15.83 2.60 -9.94
C PHE A 102 -14.73 2.76 -8.89
N TYR A 103 -13.59 3.36 -9.23
CA TYR A 103 -12.51 3.57 -8.25
C TYR A 103 -12.91 4.54 -7.13
N ALA A 104 -13.73 5.55 -7.41
CA ALA A 104 -14.23 6.46 -6.38
C ALA A 104 -15.18 5.73 -5.40
N GLN A 105 -16.07 4.87 -5.89
CA GLN A 105 -16.93 4.03 -5.05
C GLN A 105 -16.16 2.94 -4.30
N LEU A 106 -15.14 2.35 -4.94
CA LEU A 106 -14.21 1.43 -4.29
C LEU A 106 -13.42 2.14 -3.19
N ALA A 107 -12.91 3.34 -3.45
CA ALA A 107 -12.16 4.12 -2.47
C ALA A 107 -13.03 4.52 -1.28
N GLN A 108 -14.27 4.98 -1.53
CA GLN A 108 -15.22 5.30 -0.47
C GLN A 108 -15.60 4.07 0.37
N SER A 109 -15.71 2.89 -0.27
CA SER A 109 -15.93 1.64 0.47
C SER A 109 -14.66 1.11 1.12
N GLN A 110 -13.45 1.35 0.62
CA GLN A 110 -12.21 0.87 1.27
C GLN A 110 -11.76 1.77 2.42
N ILE A 111 -12.04 3.07 2.37
CA ILE A 111 -11.73 4.01 3.46
C ILE A 111 -12.75 3.91 4.58
N ALA A 112 -14.03 3.70 4.27
CA ALA A 112 -15.06 3.45 5.29
C ALA A 112 -14.89 2.08 5.99
N PHE A 113 -14.23 1.12 5.35
CA PHE A 113 -14.06 -0.24 5.88
C PHE A 113 -12.71 -0.50 6.54
N THR A 114 -11.80 0.47 6.60
CA THR A 114 -10.50 0.26 7.26
C THR A 114 -10.44 0.73 8.71
N ASP A 115 -11.42 1.49 9.23
CA ASP A 115 -11.21 2.17 10.52
C ASP A 115 -12.53 2.52 11.25
N ALA A 116 -13.36 1.50 11.51
CA ALA A 116 -14.29 1.52 12.64
C ALA A 116 -14.02 0.30 13.52
N GLY A 117 -12.80 0.21 14.08
CA GLY A 117 -12.46 -0.74 15.14
C GLY A 117 -11.79 -2.05 14.74
N GLU A 118 -11.21 -2.17 13.54
CA GLU A 118 -10.46 -3.39 13.13
C GLU A 118 -8.96 -3.14 13.26
N MET A 119 -8.36 -3.72 14.30
CA MET A 119 -6.91 -3.65 14.54
C MET A 119 -6.17 -4.48 13.49
N VAL A 120 -5.58 -3.84 12.49
CA VAL A 120 -4.31 -4.36 11.97
C VAL A 120 -3.30 -4.20 13.14
N PHE A 121 -2.54 -5.21 13.53
CA PHE A 121 -1.72 -5.30 14.78
C PHE A 121 -2.42 -5.63 16.09
N PRO A 122 -2.72 -6.90 16.27
CA PRO A 122 -2.16 -7.59 17.39
C PRO A 122 -0.67 -7.94 17.12
N ASP A 123 0.24 -7.58 18.03
CA ASP A 123 1.45 -8.38 18.25
C ASP A 123 1.06 -9.82 18.64
N GLU A 124 2.00 -10.76 18.72
CA GLU A 124 1.68 -12.15 19.05
C GLU A 124 0.86 -12.27 20.35
N GLN A 125 1.17 -11.45 21.37
CA GLN A 125 0.45 -11.49 22.64
C GLN A 125 -0.99 -10.98 22.51
N LYS A 126 -1.21 -9.86 21.81
CA LYS A 126 -2.54 -9.36 21.49
C LYS A 126 -3.32 -10.32 20.61
N PHE A 127 -2.66 -11.03 19.69
CA PHE A 127 -3.29 -12.02 18.82
C PHE A 127 -3.80 -13.18 19.66
N LEU A 128 -2.94 -13.72 20.53
CA LEU A 128 -3.29 -14.81 21.44
C LEU A 128 -4.41 -14.40 22.39
N THR A 129 -4.36 -13.16 22.89
CA THR A 129 -5.42 -12.58 23.73
C THR A 129 -6.74 -12.51 22.97
N LYS A 130 -6.73 -11.98 21.73
CA LYS A 130 -7.94 -11.85 20.92
C LYS A 130 -8.52 -13.21 20.51
N LYS A 131 -7.66 -14.16 20.19
CA LYS A 131 -8.04 -15.55 19.93
C LYS A 131 -8.71 -16.18 21.16
N ALA A 132 -8.13 -15.99 22.36
CA ALA A 132 -8.73 -16.47 23.60
C ALA A 132 -10.11 -15.83 23.85
N GLU A 133 -10.26 -14.52 23.64
CA GLU A 133 -11.55 -13.83 23.72
C GLU A 133 -12.59 -14.45 22.77
N TYR A 134 -12.25 -14.74 21.51
CA TYR A 134 -13.16 -15.39 20.57
C TYR A 134 -13.53 -16.81 20.99
N ILE A 135 -12.59 -17.58 21.54
CA ILE A 135 -12.85 -18.92 22.05
C ILE A 135 -13.80 -18.87 23.26
N GLU A 136 -13.51 -18.01 24.24
CA GLU A 136 -14.29 -17.88 25.47
C GLU A 136 -15.71 -17.37 25.21
N SER A 137 -15.85 -16.39 24.30
CA SER A 137 -17.14 -15.86 23.85
C SER A 137 -17.90 -16.80 22.92
N LYS A 138 -17.34 -17.97 22.58
CA LYS A 138 -17.90 -18.93 21.62
C LYS A 138 -18.21 -18.29 20.27
N THR A 139 -17.34 -17.39 19.83
CA THR A 139 -17.45 -16.75 18.52
C THR A 139 -16.99 -17.75 17.45
N SER A 140 -17.69 -17.83 16.32
CA SER A 140 -17.19 -18.55 15.15
C SER A 140 -16.30 -17.63 14.31
N PHE A 141 -15.07 -18.06 14.02
CA PHE A 141 -14.06 -17.26 13.32
C PHE A 141 -13.09 -18.13 12.51
N ILE A 142 -12.26 -17.50 11.69
CA ILE A 142 -11.11 -18.18 11.07
C ILE A 142 -9.80 -17.60 11.59
N GLU A 143 -8.85 -18.48 11.82
CA GLU A 143 -7.46 -18.16 12.15
C GLU A 143 -6.59 -18.49 10.92
N ALA A 144 -5.92 -17.51 10.34
CA ALA A 144 -4.91 -17.72 9.32
C ALA A 144 -3.51 -17.52 9.94
N ASP A 145 -2.84 -18.62 10.27
CA ASP A 145 -1.46 -18.60 10.74
C ASP A 145 -0.51 -18.78 9.53
N LEU A 146 0.07 -17.67 9.11
CA LEU A 146 0.98 -17.57 7.96
C LEU A 146 2.38 -18.11 8.26
N ARG A 147 2.70 -18.39 9.53
CA ARG A 147 3.98 -19.00 9.95
C ARG A 147 3.95 -20.49 9.69
N THR A 148 2.84 -21.12 10.06
CA THR A 148 2.56 -22.53 9.81
C THR A 148 1.88 -22.77 8.47
N MET A 149 1.55 -21.70 7.74
CA MET A 149 0.86 -21.74 6.44
C MET A 149 -0.45 -22.54 6.53
N SER A 150 -1.32 -22.21 7.48
CA SER A 150 -2.59 -22.91 7.70
C SER A 150 -3.74 -21.97 8.04
N ILE A 151 -4.96 -22.30 7.59
CA ILE A 151 -6.20 -21.70 8.09
C ILE A 151 -6.94 -22.70 8.97
N THR A 152 -7.26 -22.32 10.21
CA THR A 152 -8.11 -23.09 11.13
C THR A 152 -9.49 -22.45 11.25
N LEU A 153 -10.54 -23.26 11.11
CA LEU A 153 -11.93 -22.86 11.26
C LEU A 153 -12.39 -23.17 12.68
N TYR A 154 -12.88 -22.15 13.38
CA TYR A 154 -13.43 -22.28 14.73
C TYR A 154 -14.94 -22.10 14.70
N GLU A 155 -15.70 -23.13 15.03
CA GLU A 155 -17.15 -23.04 15.21
C GLU A 155 -17.49 -22.98 16.69
N ASN A 156 -18.17 -21.90 17.11
CA ASN A 156 -18.50 -21.64 18.51
C ASN A 156 -17.28 -21.70 19.45
N GLY A 157 -16.13 -21.17 19.00
CA GLY A 157 -14.86 -21.21 19.73
C GLY A 157 -14.12 -22.55 19.69
N ILE A 158 -14.62 -23.56 18.98
CA ILE A 158 -14.02 -24.89 18.88
C ILE A 158 -13.38 -25.06 17.51
N ALA A 159 -12.09 -25.41 17.44
CA ALA A 159 -11.43 -25.74 16.19
C ALA A 159 -12.05 -27.01 15.57
N ILE A 160 -12.67 -26.86 14.40
CA ILE A 160 -13.37 -27.97 13.71
C ILE A 160 -12.61 -28.49 12.50
N ARG A 161 -11.74 -27.68 11.90
CA ARG A 161 -11.00 -28.04 10.69
C ARG A 161 -9.80 -27.13 10.47
N ALA A 162 -8.73 -27.67 9.90
CA ALA A 162 -7.63 -26.90 9.34
C ALA A 162 -7.45 -27.22 7.85
N VAL A 163 -7.00 -26.24 7.07
CA VAL A 163 -6.62 -26.37 5.66
C VAL A 163 -5.27 -25.69 5.40
N ASP A 164 -4.57 -26.15 4.38
CA ASP A 164 -3.24 -25.64 4.05
C ASP A 164 -3.30 -24.34 3.23
N ILE A 165 -2.45 -23.38 3.59
CA ILE A 165 -2.14 -22.22 2.78
C ILE A 165 -1.01 -22.59 1.82
N LEU A 166 -1.27 -22.44 0.53
CA LEU A 166 -0.29 -22.74 -0.51
C LEU A 166 0.68 -21.57 -0.75
N THR A 167 0.17 -20.34 -0.72
CA THR A 167 0.98 -19.12 -0.87
C THR A 167 0.37 -17.96 -0.08
N LYS A 168 1.23 -17.02 0.33
CA LYS A 168 0.87 -15.73 0.92
C LYS A 168 1.57 -14.58 0.18
N GLY A 169 1.29 -13.34 0.60
CA GLY A 169 2.06 -12.17 0.18
C GLY A 169 3.54 -12.32 0.51
N LYS A 170 4.41 -11.87 -0.41
CA LYS A 170 5.86 -11.95 -0.20
C LYS A 170 6.27 -11.02 0.93
N GLU A 171 7.04 -11.54 1.88
CA GLU A 171 7.58 -10.76 3.00
C GLU A 171 8.38 -9.55 2.47
N LYS A 172 8.21 -8.38 3.10
CA LYS A 172 8.86 -7.11 2.70
C LYS A 172 8.53 -6.65 1.29
N SER A 173 7.49 -7.21 0.66
CA SER A 173 6.93 -6.64 -0.56
C SER A 173 5.82 -5.65 -0.22
N TRP A 174 5.50 -4.76 -1.16
CA TRP A 174 4.36 -3.85 -1.04
C TRP A 174 2.98 -4.56 -1.04
N TRP A 175 2.97 -5.90 -1.23
CA TRP A 175 1.81 -6.79 -1.11
C TRP A 175 1.99 -7.82 0.01
N GLU A 176 2.80 -7.55 1.02
CA GLU A 176 2.88 -8.44 2.18
C GLU A 176 1.49 -8.59 2.84
N THR A 177 1.08 -9.83 3.14
CA THR A 177 -0.25 -10.08 3.73
C THR A 177 -0.28 -9.47 5.13
N PRO A 178 -1.21 -8.53 5.41
CA PRO A 178 -1.17 -7.78 6.66
C PRO A 178 -1.74 -8.62 7.81
N THR A 179 -1.04 -8.63 8.95
CA THR A 179 -1.50 -9.28 10.19
C THR A 179 -2.53 -8.43 10.92
N GLY A 180 -3.53 -9.04 11.53
CA GLY A 180 -4.65 -8.27 12.10
C GLY A 180 -5.83 -9.10 12.58
N ASP A 181 -6.75 -8.40 13.24
CA ASP A 181 -8.10 -8.85 13.54
C ASP A 181 -9.07 -8.13 12.61
N TYR A 182 -9.57 -8.86 11.62
CA TYR A 182 -10.42 -8.35 10.54
C TYR A 182 -11.80 -8.99 10.56
N LYS A 183 -12.67 -8.57 9.65
CA LYS A 183 -13.90 -9.30 9.32
C LYS A 183 -14.01 -9.58 7.83
N VAL A 184 -14.79 -10.60 7.48
CA VAL A 184 -15.17 -10.84 6.09
C VAL A 184 -16.02 -9.68 5.59
N LEU A 185 -15.53 -8.95 4.59
CA LEU A 185 -16.18 -7.79 3.99
C LEU A 185 -17.15 -8.20 2.88
N GLY A 186 -16.78 -9.23 2.12
CA GLY A 186 -17.52 -9.67 0.94
C GLY A 186 -17.05 -11.03 0.47
N LYS A 187 -17.89 -11.69 -0.33
CA LYS A 187 -17.65 -13.04 -0.84
C LYS A 187 -18.14 -13.18 -2.28
N SER A 188 -17.36 -13.86 -3.11
CA SER A 188 -17.74 -14.21 -4.49
C SER A 188 -17.24 -15.60 -4.87
N ALA A 189 -18.14 -16.45 -5.38
CA ALA A 189 -17.78 -17.79 -5.82
C ALA A 189 -16.80 -17.78 -7.01
N THR A 190 -16.87 -16.75 -7.85
CA THR A 190 -16.00 -16.55 -9.03
C THR A 190 -15.70 -15.06 -9.17
N ALA A 191 -14.72 -14.57 -8.40
CA ALA A 191 -14.28 -13.18 -8.53
C ALA A 191 -13.32 -13.04 -9.71
N TYR A 192 -13.37 -11.92 -10.41
CA TYR A 192 -12.38 -11.60 -11.43
C TYR A 192 -11.39 -10.56 -10.91
N SER A 193 -10.11 -10.89 -10.96
CA SER A 193 -9.02 -9.96 -10.67
C SER A 193 -8.57 -9.31 -11.96
N SER A 194 -8.95 -8.05 -12.16
CA SER A 194 -8.42 -7.20 -13.22
C SER A 194 -6.93 -6.90 -13.08
N ILE A 195 -6.39 -7.08 -11.86
CA ILE A 195 -4.97 -6.92 -11.53
C ILE A 195 -4.15 -8.02 -12.20
N GLY A 196 -4.61 -9.27 -12.06
CA GLY A 196 -3.95 -10.42 -12.64
C GLY A 196 -4.51 -10.89 -13.97
N ASN A 197 -5.62 -10.30 -14.41
CA ASN A 197 -6.40 -10.79 -15.53
C ASN A 197 -6.76 -12.29 -15.36
N VAL A 198 -7.21 -12.64 -14.15
CA VAL A 198 -7.46 -14.02 -13.69
C VAL A 198 -8.76 -14.11 -12.89
N TRP A 199 -9.41 -15.26 -12.96
CA TRP A 199 -10.49 -15.66 -12.09
C TRP A 199 -9.94 -16.21 -10.79
N MET A 200 -10.54 -15.81 -9.68
CA MET A 200 -10.23 -16.22 -8.31
C MET A 200 -11.45 -16.96 -7.74
N PRO A 201 -11.43 -18.30 -7.73
CA PRO A 201 -12.56 -19.08 -7.23
C PRO A 201 -12.69 -18.95 -5.71
N TYR A 202 -13.92 -18.92 -5.20
CA TYR A 202 -14.24 -18.88 -3.76
C TYR A 202 -13.53 -17.75 -3.01
N SER A 203 -13.62 -16.54 -3.55
CA SER A 203 -12.95 -15.35 -3.02
C SER A 203 -13.67 -14.77 -1.81
N ILE A 204 -12.92 -14.50 -0.74
CA ILE A 204 -13.36 -13.90 0.51
C ILE A 204 -12.50 -12.66 0.74
N GLN A 205 -13.10 -11.47 0.68
CA GLN A 205 -12.41 -10.22 0.97
C GLN A 205 -12.38 -10.01 2.48
N PHE A 206 -11.21 -9.74 3.06
CA PHE A 206 -11.09 -9.47 4.49
C PHE A 206 -10.42 -8.13 4.81
N TYR A 207 -9.65 -7.55 3.88
CA TYR A 207 -9.01 -6.26 4.11
C TYR A 207 -8.61 -5.60 2.79
N GLY A 208 -9.06 -4.37 2.49
CA GLY A 208 -8.63 -3.64 1.29
C GLY A 208 -8.69 -4.49 0.01
N ASN A 209 -7.53 -4.72 -0.63
CA ASN A 209 -7.38 -5.60 -1.82
C ASN A 209 -6.86 -7.01 -1.48
N TYR A 210 -6.87 -7.41 -0.21
CA TYR A 210 -6.43 -8.72 0.28
C TYR A 210 -7.61 -9.69 0.43
N PHE A 211 -7.44 -10.85 -0.18
CA PHE A 211 -8.44 -11.90 -0.25
C PHE A 211 -7.87 -13.23 0.25
N ILE A 212 -8.77 -14.10 0.73
CA ILE A 212 -8.55 -15.55 0.81
C ILE A 212 -9.30 -16.16 -0.37
N HIS A 213 -8.62 -16.94 -1.21
CA HIS A 213 -9.27 -17.53 -2.40
C HIS A 213 -8.58 -18.82 -2.85
N GLY A 214 -9.26 -19.58 -3.72
CA GLY A 214 -8.71 -20.77 -4.37
C GLY A 214 -7.71 -20.42 -5.46
N TRP A 215 -7.10 -21.43 -6.09
CA TRP A 215 -6.03 -21.17 -7.05
C TRP A 215 -6.51 -20.40 -8.28
N PRO A 216 -5.92 -19.23 -8.62
CA PRO A 216 -6.40 -18.45 -9.76
C PRO A 216 -6.14 -19.11 -11.11
N TYR A 217 -6.96 -18.75 -12.10
CA TYR A 217 -6.84 -19.24 -13.47
C TYR A 217 -7.17 -18.15 -14.50
N HIS A 218 -6.59 -18.24 -15.69
CA HIS A 218 -6.85 -17.32 -16.80
C HIS A 218 -8.18 -17.62 -17.49
N ASP A 219 -8.61 -16.76 -18.43
CA ASP A 219 -9.87 -16.93 -19.16
C ASP A 219 -9.98 -18.28 -19.90
N ASP A 220 -8.85 -18.89 -20.27
CA ASP A 220 -8.78 -20.21 -20.92
C ASP A 220 -8.78 -21.39 -19.94
N GLY A 221 -8.89 -21.12 -18.63
CA GLY A 221 -8.87 -22.14 -17.57
C GLY A 221 -7.48 -22.55 -17.11
N THR A 222 -6.41 -22.03 -17.70
CA THR A 222 -5.04 -22.37 -17.28
C THR A 222 -4.74 -21.77 -15.90
N PRO A 223 -4.20 -22.56 -14.95
CA PRO A 223 -3.87 -22.06 -13.62
C PRO A 223 -2.68 -21.11 -13.67
N VAL A 224 -2.67 -20.10 -12.78
CA VAL A 224 -1.51 -19.21 -12.64
C VAL A 224 -0.28 -19.97 -12.11
N PRO A 225 0.95 -19.59 -12.47
CA PRO A 225 2.16 -20.19 -11.91
C PRO A 225 2.27 -20.00 -10.40
N LYS A 226 2.94 -20.92 -9.69
CA LYS A 226 3.12 -20.88 -8.21
C LYS A 226 3.80 -19.61 -7.68
N GLY A 227 4.65 -18.96 -8.48
CA GLY A 227 5.32 -17.71 -8.11
C GLY A 227 4.42 -16.47 -8.17
N TYR A 228 3.26 -16.55 -8.82
CA TYR A 228 2.31 -15.44 -8.91
C TYR A 228 1.77 -15.13 -7.51
N SER A 229 2.00 -13.95 -6.93
CA SER A 229 1.36 -13.56 -5.65
C SER A 229 1.13 -12.05 -5.57
N GLY A 230 -0.13 -11.65 -5.43
CA GLY A 230 -0.57 -10.26 -5.23
C GLY A 230 -0.99 -10.00 -3.78
N GLY A 231 -0.35 -10.65 -2.82
CA GLY A 231 -0.60 -10.45 -1.39
C GLY A 231 -1.72 -11.27 -0.76
N CYS A 232 -2.54 -11.92 -1.58
CA CYS A 232 -3.64 -12.76 -1.11
C CYS A 232 -3.16 -14.08 -0.49
N ILE A 233 -3.97 -14.62 0.41
CA ILE A 233 -3.81 -15.98 0.97
C ILE A 233 -4.46 -16.95 -0.02
N ARG A 234 -3.68 -17.90 -0.54
CA ARG A 234 -4.18 -18.85 -1.53
C ARG A 234 -4.25 -20.26 -0.99
N LEU A 235 -5.36 -20.91 -1.24
CA LEU A 235 -5.64 -22.28 -0.86
C LEU A 235 -5.76 -23.16 -2.10
N ALA A 236 -5.74 -24.48 -1.92
CA ALA A 236 -6.29 -25.36 -2.93
C ALA A 236 -7.76 -24.99 -3.18
N THR A 237 -8.24 -25.08 -4.43
CA THR A 237 -9.60 -24.62 -4.78
C THR A 237 -10.69 -25.33 -3.99
N ASP A 238 -10.51 -26.61 -3.68
CA ASP A 238 -11.45 -27.36 -2.83
C ASP A 238 -11.43 -26.89 -1.37
N ASP A 239 -10.24 -26.62 -0.81
CA ASP A 239 -10.10 -26.06 0.53
C ASP A 239 -10.67 -24.63 0.61
N ALA A 240 -10.47 -23.81 -0.42
CA ALA A 240 -11.08 -22.49 -0.51
C ALA A 240 -12.60 -22.56 -0.48
N ARG A 241 -13.21 -23.54 -1.16
CA ARG A 241 -14.65 -23.78 -1.08
C ARG A 241 -15.10 -24.06 0.36
N ILE A 242 -14.34 -24.87 1.10
CA ILE A 242 -14.65 -25.20 2.49
C ILE A 242 -14.62 -23.95 3.39
N VAL A 243 -13.56 -23.15 3.29
CA VAL A 243 -13.45 -21.89 4.05
C VAL A 243 -14.57 -20.93 3.63
N PHE A 244 -14.84 -20.84 2.33
CA PHE A 244 -15.91 -20.02 1.79
C PHE A 244 -17.26 -20.45 2.32
N ASP A 245 -17.63 -21.72 2.29
CA ASP A 245 -18.94 -22.18 2.77
C ASP A 245 -19.12 -21.97 4.28
N PHE A 246 -18.02 -22.03 5.04
CA PHE A 246 -18.03 -21.82 6.49
C PHE A 246 -18.31 -20.34 6.88
N VAL A 247 -17.65 -19.38 6.24
CA VAL A 247 -17.71 -17.97 6.67
C VAL A 247 -18.93 -17.22 6.10
N LYS A 248 -19.39 -16.19 6.82
CA LYS A 248 -20.38 -15.20 6.36
C LYS A 248 -19.75 -13.82 6.36
N VAL A 249 -20.37 -12.86 5.67
CA VAL A 249 -19.97 -11.44 5.82
C VAL A 249 -20.10 -11.05 7.31
N GLY A 250 -19.07 -10.43 7.86
CA GLY A 250 -18.93 -10.12 9.28
C GLY A 250 -18.26 -11.20 10.12
N THR A 251 -18.00 -12.41 9.60
CA THR A 251 -17.22 -13.43 10.33
C THR A 251 -15.81 -12.90 10.63
N PRO A 252 -15.31 -12.97 11.87
CA PRO A 252 -13.96 -12.55 12.18
C PRO A 252 -12.88 -13.38 11.46
N VAL A 253 -11.81 -12.71 11.07
CA VAL A 253 -10.65 -13.25 10.35
C VAL A 253 -9.40 -12.77 11.11
N LEU A 254 -8.80 -13.67 11.88
CA LEU A 254 -7.60 -13.37 12.65
C LEU A 254 -6.37 -13.86 11.87
N VAL A 255 -5.50 -12.94 11.46
CA VAL A 255 -4.32 -13.24 10.62
C VAL A 255 -3.05 -12.97 11.41
N LEU A 256 -2.18 -13.97 11.51
CA LEU A 256 -0.85 -13.88 12.13
C LEU A 256 0.22 -14.29 11.14
N ASP A 257 1.38 -13.66 11.22
CA ASP A 257 2.60 -14.05 10.52
C ASP A 257 3.77 -13.96 11.49
N ASN A 258 4.98 -14.25 11.03
CA ASN A 258 6.20 -13.94 11.76
C ASN A 258 6.25 -12.42 11.90
N TYR A 259 5.73 -11.94 13.03
CA TYR A 259 5.89 -10.56 13.43
C TYR A 259 7.39 -10.34 13.60
N LYS A 260 7.98 -9.38 12.88
CA LYS A 260 9.21 -8.78 13.39
C LYS A 260 8.81 -8.26 14.76
N GLU A 261 9.43 -8.74 15.83
CA GLU A 261 9.28 -8.10 17.14
C GLU A 261 9.43 -6.60 16.91
N TYR A 262 8.32 -5.88 17.04
CA TYR A 262 8.41 -4.44 17.21
C TYR A 262 9.03 -4.31 18.57
N THR A 263 10.30 -3.97 18.51
CA THR A 263 11.29 -4.29 19.50
C THR A 263 10.82 -3.83 20.87
N SER A 264 10.76 -4.75 21.82
CA SER A 264 10.35 -4.55 23.20
C SER A 264 11.41 -3.84 24.04
N GLY A 265 12.21 -2.98 23.39
CA GLY A 265 13.11 -2.10 24.09
C GLY A 265 12.33 -1.11 24.94
N ALA A 266 12.99 -0.58 25.96
CA ALA A 266 12.46 0.51 26.76
C ALA A 266 13.53 1.58 26.88
N LEU A 267 13.11 2.83 26.68
CA LEU A 267 13.97 3.97 26.95
C LEU A 267 14.09 4.14 28.47
N THR A 268 15.25 3.79 29.01
CA THR A 268 15.53 4.00 30.44
C THR A 268 16.24 5.33 30.62
N LEU A 269 15.66 6.22 31.41
CA LEU A 269 16.27 7.50 31.74
C LEU A 269 17.61 7.27 32.48
N ASN A 270 18.68 7.91 32.03
CA ASN A 270 20.00 7.85 32.68
C ASN A 270 20.44 9.20 33.28
N ALA A 271 19.71 10.27 33.01
CA ALA A 271 20.01 11.63 33.48
C ALA A 271 19.11 12.03 34.66
N THR A 272 19.67 12.84 35.55
CA THR A 272 18.95 13.45 36.68
C THR A 272 18.42 14.85 36.36
N ASP A 273 18.84 15.46 35.25
CA ASP A 273 18.39 16.78 34.79
C ASP A 273 18.04 16.71 33.29
N LEU A 274 16.76 16.89 32.98
CA LEU A 274 16.15 16.72 31.65
C LEU A 274 15.86 18.06 30.96
N ALA A 275 16.69 19.08 31.18
CA ALA A 275 16.50 20.39 30.55
C ALA A 275 16.31 20.23 29.02
N PRO A 276 15.15 20.68 28.45
CA PRO A 276 14.90 20.57 27.01
C PRO A 276 15.96 21.31 26.19
N PRO A 277 16.40 20.76 25.04
CA PRO A 277 17.40 21.43 24.23
C PRO A 277 16.81 22.67 23.54
N VAL A 278 17.65 23.66 23.26
CA VAL A 278 17.25 24.86 22.52
C VAL A 278 17.16 24.53 21.03
N VAL A 279 15.97 24.69 20.46
CA VAL A 279 15.65 24.46 19.04
C VAL A 279 14.86 25.63 18.46
N ASN A 280 15.04 25.88 17.16
CA ASN A 280 14.39 26.99 16.44
C ASN A 280 12.96 26.67 15.99
N ALA A 281 12.61 25.39 15.97
CA ALA A 281 11.28 24.90 15.66
C ALA A 281 10.20 25.48 16.58
N ARG A 282 9.04 25.80 15.98
CA ARG A 282 7.86 26.24 16.72
C ARG A 282 7.27 25.08 17.51
N SER A 283 7.00 23.97 16.83
CA SER A 283 6.49 22.74 17.44
C SER A 283 7.48 21.59 17.29
N VAL A 284 7.65 20.81 18.36
CA VAL A 284 8.49 19.62 18.42
C VAL A 284 7.80 18.50 19.19
N LEU A 285 7.99 17.27 18.74
CA LEU A 285 7.62 16.06 19.48
C LEU A 285 8.68 14.98 19.30
N ILE A 286 9.11 14.38 20.41
CA ILE A 286 9.84 13.11 20.48
C ILE A 286 8.92 12.10 21.17
N VAL A 287 8.66 10.98 20.51
CA VAL A 287 7.71 9.97 21.00
C VAL A 287 8.24 8.58 20.72
N ASP A 288 8.10 7.69 21.70
CA ASP A 288 8.25 6.25 21.46
C ASP A 288 7.05 5.79 20.63
N LEU A 289 7.35 5.38 19.39
CA LEU A 289 6.34 5.05 18.41
C LEU A 289 5.61 3.74 18.75
N ALA A 290 6.16 2.90 19.63
CA ALA A 290 5.55 1.66 20.09
C ALA A 290 4.57 1.85 21.24
N SER A 291 4.98 2.53 22.30
CA SER A 291 4.12 2.79 23.44
C SER A 291 3.17 3.97 23.22
N GLY A 292 3.53 4.90 22.32
CA GLY A 292 2.90 6.22 22.22
C GLY A 292 3.33 7.18 23.33
N GLU A 293 4.31 6.80 24.16
CA GLU A 293 4.79 7.63 25.25
C GLU A 293 5.53 8.86 24.72
N THR A 294 5.07 10.04 25.14
CA THR A 294 5.74 11.31 24.82
C THR A 294 6.98 11.47 25.68
N ILE A 295 8.13 11.60 25.03
CA ILE A 295 9.44 11.76 25.68
C ILE A 295 9.77 13.24 25.85
N LEU A 296 9.49 14.04 24.83
CA LEU A 296 9.68 15.49 24.84
C LEU A 296 8.67 16.14 23.90
N GLU A 297 8.04 17.22 24.36
CA GLU A 297 7.16 18.01 23.51
C GLU A 297 7.35 19.51 23.72
N LYS A 298 7.09 20.28 22.66
CA LYS A 298 7.01 21.74 22.65
C LYS A 298 5.90 22.11 21.68
N GLN A 299 4.82 22.72 22.17
CA GLN A 299 3.68 23.16 21.35
C GLN A 299 3.15 22.06 20.41
N ALA A 300 3.19 20.78 20.83
CA ALA A 300 2.94 19.64 19.96
C ALA A 300 1.49 19.51 19.46
N GLU A 301 0.53 20.15 20.14
CA GLU A 301 -0.88 20.25 19.75
C GLU A 301 -1.17 21.45 18.85
N GLU A 302 -0.19 22.30 18.55
CA GLU A 302 -0.42 23.50 17.77
C GLU A 302 -0.66 23.16 16.28
N PRO A 303 -1.82 23.56 15.69
CA PRO A 303 -2.08 23.31 14.27
C PRO A 303 -1.21 24.22 13.41
N LEU A 304 -0.34 23.62 12.59
CA LEU A 304 0.59 24.32 11.71
C LEU A 304 0.47 23.81 10.28
N SER A 305 0.78 24.67 9.31
CA SER A 305 0.96 24.21 7.93
C SER A 305 2.12 23.21 7.88
N ILE A 306 1.91 22.04 7.27
CA ILE A 306 2.88 20.93 7.32
C ILE A 306 3.66 20.70 6.03
N ALA A 307 3.46 21.56 5.03
CA ALA A 307 4.11 21.45 3.72
C ALA A 307 4.08 20.01 3.18
N SER A 308 5.21 19.54 2.63
CA SER A 308 5.33 18.22 2.01
C SER A 308 5.27 17.02 2.97
N LEU A 309 5.14 17.21 4.29
CA LEU A 309 4.77 16.08 5.17
C LEU A 309 3.41 15.48 4.76
N THR A 310 2.55 16.30 4.14
CA THR A 310 1.32 15.88 3.43
C THR A 310 1.52 14.63 2.57
N LYS A 311 2.67 14.52 1.90
CA LYS A 311 2.92 13.44 0.93
C LYS A 311 2.99 12.06 1.57
N LEU A 312 3.19 11.97 2.88
CA LEU A 312 3.05 10.71 3.63
C LEU A 312 1.59 10.23 3.58
N MET A 313 0.62 11.12 3.85
CA MET A 313 -0.80 10.79 3.73
C MET A 313 -1.19 10.48 2.27
N THR A 314 -0.66 11.25 1.31
CA THR A 314 -0.88 10.98 -0.12
C THR A 314 -0.39 9.60 -0.52
N ALA A 315 0.77 9.16 -0.03
CA ALA A 315 1.29 7.83 -0.31
C ALA A 315 0.43 6.72 0.32
N VAL A 316 -0.01 6.91 1.57
CA VAL A 316 -0.94 6.00 2.26
C VAL A 316 -2.24 5.86 1.48
N VAL A 317 -2.90 6.98 1.18
CA VAL A 317 -4.18 6.98 0.46
C VAL A 317 -4.00 6.39 -0.93
N ALA A 318 -3.01 6.83 -1.70
CA ALA A 318 -2.76 6.31 -3.04
C ALA A 318 -2.58 4.78 -3.04
N HIS A 319 -1.83 4.24 -2.08
CA HIS A 319 -1.68 2.79 -1.95
C HIS A 319 -2.99 2.06 -1.63
N GLU A 320 -3.87 2.68 -0.85
CA GLU A 320 -5.11 2.05 -0.40
C GLU A 320 -6.23 2.14 -1.42
N VAL A 321 -6.28 3.20 -2.20
CA VAL A 321 -7.41 3.47 -3.10
C VAL A 321 -7.06 3.29 -4.58
N ILE A 322 -5.78 3.24 -4.93
CA ILE A 322 -5.30 3.04 -6.29
C ILE A 322 -4.60 1.68 -6.35
N TYR A 323 -4.96 0.88 -7.35
CA TYR A 323 -4.12 -0.25 -7.69
C TYR A 323 -2.79 0.25 -8.29
N LEU A 324 -1.76 0.39 -7.46
CA LEU A 324 -0.50 1.01 -7.83
C LEU A 324 0.27 0.26 -8.92
N GLY A 325 -0.02 -1.01 -9.18
CA GLY A 325 0.58 -1.77 -10.29
C GLY A 325 0.09 -1.37 -11.68
N ARG A 326 -0.83 -0.41 -11.79
CA ARG A 326 -1.39 0.05 -13.06
C ARG A 326 -0.73 1.32 -13.58
N PRO A 327 -0.58 1.46 -14.92
CA PRO A 327 -0.24 2.73 -15.53
C PRO A 327 -1.35 3.77 -15.39
N ILE A 328 -1.00 4.93 -14.85
CA ILE A 328 -1.80 6.15 -14.82
C ILE A 328 -1.42 6.99 -16.04
N LYS A 329 -2.41 7.31 -16.88
CA LYS A 329 -2.21 8.24 -18.00
C LYS A 329 -2.27 9.67 -17.49
N VAL A 330 -1.21 10.42 -17.71
CA VAL A 330 -1.09 11.82 -17.30
C VAL A 330 -1.89 12.70 -18.25
N THR A 331 -2.71 13.57 -17.70
CA THR A 331 -3.44 14.61 -18.44
C THR A 331 -2.94 15.99 -18.03
N SER A 332 -3.20 17.00 -18.86
CA SER A 332 -2.69 18.37 -18.63
C SER A 332 -3.19 18.98 -17.31
N ASN A 333 -4.38 18.60 -16.84
CA ASN A 333 -4.95 19.05 -15.57
C ASN A 333 -4.36 18.34 -14.33
N MET A 334 -3.49 17.34 -14.51
CA MET A 334 -2.81 16.65 -13.40
C MET A 334 -1.43 17.22 -13.10
N LEU A 335 -0.93 18.15 -13.91
CA LEU A 335 0.42 18.69 -13.75
C LEU A 335 0.39 19.99 -12.96
N ALA A 336 1.38 20.18 -12.07
CA ALA A 336 1.57 21.45 -11.39
C ALA A 336 2.31 22.45 -12.29
N SER A 337 2.14 23.74 -12.02
CA SER A 337 2.87 24.81 -12.72
C SER A 337 4.37 24.83 -12.38
N VAL A 338 4.75 24.21 -11.25
CA VAL A 338 6.13 24.23 -10.72
C VAL A 338 6.47 22.87 -10.11
N SER A 339 7.19 22.04 -10.86
CA SER A 339 7.99 20.92 -10.34
C SER A 339 9.46 21.22 -10.58
N GLN A 340 10.32 20.78 -9.67
CA GLN A 340 11.77 21.08 -9.74
C GLN A 340 12.63 19.89 -10.18
N ILE A 341 12.10 18.66 -10.20
CA ILE A 341 12.94 17.45 -10.37
C ILE A 341 12.28 16.36 -11.23
N PHE A 342 11.05 15.95 -10.93
CA PHE A 342 10.30 14.97 -11.72
C PHE A 342 9.26 15.67 -12.61
N TYR A 343 9.31 15.40 -13.93
CA TYR A 343 8.46 16.04 -14.94
C TYR A 343 7.72 14.98 -15.76
N PRO A 344 6.52 14.55 -15.33
CA PRO A 344 5.71 13.65 -16.13
C PRO A 344 5.21 14.34 -17.41
N THR A 345 5.19 13.62 -18.51
CA THR A 345 4.73 14.15 -19.81
C THR A 345 3.23 13.97 -19.98
N VAL A 346 2.54 14.99 -20.51
CA VAL A 346 1.12 14.86 -20.87
C VAL A 346 0.96 13.75 -21.91
N GLY A 347 0.04 12.82 -21.65
CA GLY A 347 -0.16 11.63 -22.47
C GLY A 347 0.72 10.44 -22.08
N GLY A 348 1.77 10.66 -21.29
CA GLY A 348 2.63 9.61 -20.72
C GLY A 348 1.86 8.70 -19.77
N ARG A 349 2.32 7.46 -19.65
CA ARG A 349 1.74 6.44 -18.76
C ARG A 349 2.79 6.00 -17.75
N TYR A 350 2.49 6.15 -16.47
CA TYR A 350 3.41 5.86 -15.37
C TYR A 350 2.77 4.88 -14.40
N ILE A 351 3.49 3.84 -13.98
CA ILE A 351 2.98 2.92 -12.97
C ILE A 351 2.76 3.69 -11.67
N GLY A 352 1.59 3.55 -11.04
CA GLY A 352 1.25 4.28 -9.81
C GLY A 352 2.27 4.06 -8.68
N LEU A 353 2.81 2.85 -8.59
CA LEU A 353 3.84 2.50 -7.61
C LEU A 353 5.14 3.27 -7.85
N ASP A 354 5.54 3.41 -9.11
CA ASP A 354 6.77 4.13 -9.48
C ASP A 354 6.64 5.61 -9.14
N LEU A 355 5.44 6.17 -9.16
CA LEU A 355 5.16 7.55 -8.73
C LEU A 355 5.36 7.77 -7.22
N LEU A 356 5.33 6.72 -6.38
CA LEU A 356 5.63 6.87 -4.96
C LEU A 356 7.10 7.24 -4.70
N TYR A 357 8.02 6.86 -5.58
CA TYR A 357 9.44 7.19 -5.46
C TYR A 357 9.71 8.69 -5.59
N PRO A 358 9.38 9.38 -6.71
CA PRO A 358 9.55 10.83 -6.80
C PRO A 358 8.67 11.57 -5.78
N LEU A 359 7.51 11.03 -5.38
CA LEU A 359 6.67 11.58 -4.31
C LEU A 359 7.44 11.67 -2.98
N LEU A 360 8.08 10.57 -2.54
CA LEU A 360 8.68 10.47 -1.21
C LEU A 360 10.18 10.84 -1.19
N MET A 361 10.94 10.50 -2.23
CA MET A 361 12.38 10.77 -2.32
C MET A 361 12.71 12.17 -2.82
N GLN A 362 11.91 12.73 -3.73
CA GLN A 362 12.14 14.04 -4.34
C GLN A 362 11.12 15.10 -3.91
N SER A 363 10.12 14.71 -3.12
CA SER A 363 9.03 15.59 -2.73
C SER A 363 8.24 16.15 -3.93
N SER A 364 8.12 15.39 -5.02
CA SER A 364 7.50 15.84 -6.27
C SER A 364 6.02 16.17 -6.10
N ASN A 365 5.65 17.42 -6.42
CA ASN A 365 4.25 17.85 -6.48
C ASN A 365 3.53 17.23 -7.69
N ASP A 366 4.22 17.05 -8.81
CA ASP A 366 3.64 16.41 -10.00
C ASP A 366 3.28 14.95 -9.71
N ALA A 367 4.13 14.20 -9.00
CA ALA A 367 3.78 12.83 -8.60
C ALA A 367 2.52 12.81 -7.71
N ALA A 368 2.42 13.74 -6.76
CA ALA A 368 1.24 13.89 -5.90
C ALA A 368 -0.02 14.20 -6.73
N ASN A 369 0.07 15.13 -7.67
CA ASN A 369 -1.07 15.56 -8.49
C ASN A 369 -1.48 14.50 -9.52
N VAL A 370 -0.55 13.72 -10.06
CA VAL A 370 -0.87 12.59 -10.94
C VAL A 370 -1.59 11.49 -10.14
N LEU A 371 -1.12 11.15 -8.94
CA LEU A 371 -1.80 10.19 -8.06
C LEU A 371 -3.18 10.69 -7.66
N ALA A 372 -3.32 11.94 -7.23
CA ALA A 372 -4.61 12.53 -6.85
C ALA A 372 -5.56 12.67 -8.04
N GLY A 373 -5.03 13.09 -9.18
CA GLY A 373 -5.77 13.30 -10.42
C GLY A 373 -6.36 12.02 -11.00
N PHE A 374 -5.77 10.85 -10.71
CA PHE A 374 -6.31 9.55 -11.11
C PHE A 374 -7.76 9.35 -10.65
N LEU A 375 -8.08 9.73 -9.40
CA LEU A 375 -9.45 9.70 -8.86
C LEU A 375 -10.19 11.03 -9.04
N GLY A 376 -9.47 12.08 -9.42
CA GLY A 376 -9.89 13.47 -9.29
C GLY A 376 -9.54 14.04 -7.91
N GLU A 377 -8.92 15.21 -7.91
CA GLU A 377 -8.33 15.82 -6.72
C GLU A 377 -9.32 15.97 -5.55
N LYS A 378 -10.56 16.40 -5.81
CA LYS A 378 -11.59 16.53 -4.76
C LYS A 378 -11.87 15.20 -4.05
N THR A 379 -12.01 14.11 -4.82
CA THR A 379 -12.24 12.77 -4.28
C THR A 379 -11.02 12.30 -3.50
N PHE A 380 -9.81 12.57 -4.02
CA PHE A 380 -8.59 12.17 -3.34
C PHE A 380 -8.37 12.93 -2.02
N VAL A 381 -8.63 14.24 -1.99
CA VAL A 381 -8.55 15.05 -0.76
C VAL A 381 -9.63 14.65 0.24
N TYR A 382 -10.84 14.31 -0.21
CA TYR A 382 -11.86 13.71 0.65
C TYR A 382 -11.34 12.44 1.32
N ASN A 383 -10.72 11.55 0.53
CA ASN A 383 -10.12 10.31 1.02
C ASN A 383 -8.99 10.54 2.03
N MET A 384 -8.15 11.58 1.83
CA MET A 384 -7.11 11.97 2.79
C MET A 384 -7.69 12.41 4.13
N ASN A 385 -8.73 13.23 4.13
CA ASN A 385 -9.37 13.69 5.37
C ASN A 385 -10.16 12.55 6.05
N ALA A 386 -10.78 11.67 5.27
CA ALA A 386 -11.43 10.49 5.81
C ALA A 386 -10.40 9.57 6.48
N LYS A 387 -9.22 9.35 5.86
CA LYS A 387 -8.12 8.61 6.48
C LYS A 387 -7.56 9.31 7.72
N ALA A 388 -7.45 10.64 7.72
CA ALA A 388 -7.03 11.39 8.90
C ALA A 388 -8.01 11.16 10.07
N SER A 389 -9.31 11.33 9.83
CA SER A 389 -10.36 11.07 10.83
C SER A 389 -10.33 9.66 11.37
N SER A 390 -10.01 8.69 10.51
CA SER A 390 -10.01 7.28 10.83
C SER A 390 -8.77 6.84 11.63
N LEU A 391 -7.69 7.60 11.51
CA LEU A 391 -6.51 7.54 12.40
C LEU A 391 -6.66 8.46 13.62
N GLU A 392 -7.86 8.97 13.90
CA GLU A 392 -8.14 9.91 15.00
C GLU A 392 -7.30 11.19 14.96
N MET A 393 -6.85 11.63 13.78
CA MET A 393 -6.11 12.88 13.58
C MET A 393 -7.06 14.09 13.59
N SER A 394 -7.60 14.44 14.76
CA SER A 394 -8.68 15.41 14.95
C SER A 394 -8.35 16.84 14.57
N ASP A 395 -7.07 17.21 14.64
CA ASP A 395 -6.56 18.56 14.41
C ASP A 395 -5.82 18.67 13.06
N THR A 396 -6.13 17.72 12.17
CA THR A 396 -5.57 17.62 10.84
C THR A 396 -6.61 17.89 9.75
N ARG A 397 -6.21 18.70 8.76
CA ARG A 397 -7.00 18.95 7.54
C ARG A 397 -6.08 18.99 6.34
N PHE A 398 -6.45 18.25 5.30
CA PHE A 398 -5.81 18.29 3.98
C PHE A 398 -6.69 19.07 2.99
N ALA A 399 -6.08 20.02 2.29
CA ALA A 399 -6.68 20.81 1.21
C ALA A 399 -6.16 20.40 -0.18
N ASP A 400 -4.95 19.85 -0.27
CA ASP A 400 -4.39 19.25 -1.49
C ASP A 400 -3.46 18.05 -1.19
N ALA A 401 -3.07 17.30 -2.22
CA ALA A 401 -2.24 16.10 -2.09
C ALA A 401 -0.72 16.36 -2.02
N SER A 402 -0.28 17.58 -2.28
CA SER A 402 1.13 17.95 -2.42
C SER A 402 1.72 18.62 -1.16
N GLY A 403 0.91 19.34 -0.39
CA GLY A 403 1.36 20.23 0.67
C GLY A 403 1.71 21.65 0.20
N MET A 404 1.28 22.05 -0.99
CA MET A 404 1.48 23.42 -1.49
C MET A 404 0.56 24.42 -0.77
N SER A 405 -0.67 24.02 -0.50
CA SER A 405 -1.64 24.83 0.24
C SER A 405 -1.22 25.00 1.69
N ALA A 406 -1.29 26.25 2.16
CA ALA A 406 -1.13 26.55 3.58
C ALA A 406 -2.26 25.96 4.44
N GLU A 407 -3.39 25.57 3.82
CA GLU A 407 -4.51 24.91 4.49
C GLU A 407 -4.28 23.41 4.75
N ASN A 408 -3.16 22.84 4.27
CA ASN A 408 -2.70 21.53 4.75
C ASN A 408 -2.09 21.72 6.14
N ILE A 409 -2.91 21.49 7.16
CA ILE A 409 -2.61 21.75 8.57
C ILE A 409 -2.67 20.42 9.34
N SER A 410 -1.76 20.26 10.30
CA SER A 410 -1.76 19.16 11.26
C SER A 410 -0.99 19.58 12.51
N THR A 411 -0.93 18.70 13.50
CA THR A 411 -0.17 18.85 14.75
C THR A 411 0.95 17.80 14.82
N ALA A 412 1.94 17.99 15.70
CA ALA A 412 2.97 16.95 15.87
C ALA A 412 2.38 15.66 16.47
N HIS A 413 1.38 15.78 17.36
CA HIS A 413 0.64 14.64 17.91
C HIS A 413 -0.12 13.86 16.84
N ASP A 414 -0.87 14.55 15.96
CA ASP A 414 -1.60 13.86 14.88
C ASP A 414 -0.66 13.20 13.88
N LEU A 415 0.44 13.87 13.50
CA LEU A 415 1.44 13.29 12.61
C LEU A 415 2.04 12.00 13.21
N THR A 416 2.13 11.87 14.53
CA THR A 416 2.57 10.61 15.17
C THR A 416 1.66 9.44 14.80
N LYS A 417 0.35 9.63 14.78
CA LYS A 417 -0.63 8.58 14.42
C LYS A 417 -0.43 8.12 12.98
N LEU A 418 -0.16 9.06 12.07
CA LEU A 418 0.21 8.74 10.69
C LEU A 418 1.55 7.98 10.60
N LEU A 419 2.57 8.41 11.35
CA LEU A 419 3.87 7.72 11.38
C LEU A 419 3.75 6.31 11.96
N GLN A 420 2.97 6.12 13.03
CA GLN A 420 2.64 4.81 13.57
C GLN A 420 1.94 3.95 12.51
N TYR A 421 0.91 4.49 11.86
CA TYR A 421 0.21 3.78 10.80
C TYR A 421 1.17 3.31 9.71
N ILE A 422 2.06 4.18 9.23
CA ILE A 422 3.02 3.81 8.20
C ILE A 422 4.02 2.79 8.72
N TYR A 423 4.60 3.03 9.90
CA TYR A 423 5.59 2.15 10.51
C TYR A 423 5.06 0.73 10.62
N TYR A 424 3.83 0.59 11.13
CA TYR A 424 3.26 -0.71 11.37
C TYR A 424 2.62 -1.32 10.12
N LYS A 425 1.87 -0.55 9.33
CA LYS A 425 0.98 -1.07 8.25
C LYS A 425 1.57 -0.98 6.88
N ARG A 426 2.43 0.00 6.65
CA ARG A 426 2.97 0.35 5.33
C ARG A 426 4.48 0.63 5.42
N PRO A 427 5.29 -0.23 6.07
CA PRO A 427 6.71 0.05 6.29
C PRO A 427 7.48 0.30 4.99
N PHE A 428 7.02 -0.30 3.88
CA PHE A 428 7.60 -0.06 2.56
C PHE A 428 7.57 1.43 2.12
N LEU A 429 6.61 2.23 2.61
CA LEU A 429 6.59 3.67 2.33
C LEU A 429 7.77 4.38 3.02
N PHE A 430 8.13 3.96 4.22
CA PHE A 430 9.34 4.43 4.90
C PHE A 430 10.62 3.94 4.23
N ASP A 431 10.63 2.71 3.74
CA ASP A 431 11.74 2.19 2.93
C ASP A 431 11.95 3.04 1.67
N ILE A 432 10.89 3.34 0.90
CA ILE A 432 10.96 4.25 -0.27
C ILE A 432 11.46 5.63 0.17
N SER A 433 10.96 6.17 1.29
CA SER A 433 11.37 7.49 1.78
C SER A 433 12.87 7.60 2.05
N LYS A 434 13.52 6.49 2.43
CA LYS A 434 14.97 6.37 2.62
C LYS A 434 15.73 5.90 1.37
N GLY A 435 15.07 5.82 0.22
CA GLY A 435 15.69 5.44 -1.04
C GLY A 435 15.92 3.93 -1.22
N VAL A 436 15.24 3.08 -0.46
CA VAL A 436 15.19 1.65 -0.79
C VAL A 436 14.39 1.49 -2.08
N VAL A 437 14.99 0.83 -3.05
CA VAL A 437 14.33 0.44 -4.30
C VAL A 437 14.00 -1.04 -4.23
N PHE A 438 12.72 -1.38 -4.33
CA PHE A 438 12.25 -2.75 -4.22
C PHE A 438 12.41 -3.51 -5.55
N GLU A 439 12.90 -4.74 -5.49
CA GLU A 439 12.91 -5.66 -6.62
C GLU A 439 11.47 -6.02 -7.03
N ASN A 440 11.20 -6.17 -8.32
CA ASN A 440 9.88 -6.46 -8.91
C ASN A 440 8.82 -5.35 -8.74
N VAL A 441 9.24 -4.16 -8.34
CA VAL A 441 8.53 -2.90 -8.60
C VAL A 441 9.00 -2.40 -9.97
N GLY A 442 8.10 -1.86 -10.79
CA GLY A 442 8.32 -1.53 -12.20
C GLY A 442 9.75 -1.08 -12.51
N LEU A 443 10.61 -2.02 -12.94
CA LEU A 443 11.92 -1.71 -13.52
C LEU A 443 11.78 -1.13 -14.93
N ILE A 444 10.59 -0.69 -15.29
CA ILE A 444 10.33 0.09 -16.49
C ILE A 444 10.30 1.52 -16.01
N GLN A 445 11.42 2.20 -16.22
CA GLN A 445 11.58 3.66 -16.35
C GLN A 445 10.33 4.51 -16.02
N LEU A 446 10.51 5.60 -15.28
CA LEU A 446 9.50 6.66 -15.21
C LEU A 446 9.30 7.24 -16.63
N GLY A 447 8.35 6.70 -17.39
CA GLY A 447 8.23 6.94 -18.83
C GLY A 447 9.34 6.24 -19.61
N ASP A 448 9.81 6.81 -20.73
CA ASP A 448 10.95 6.27 -21.51
C ASP A 448 12.31 6.90 -21.09
N THR A 449 12.41 7.53 -19.91
CA THR A 449 13.40 8.61 -19.71
C THR A 449 14.24 8.57 -18.42
N ILE A 450 13.73 8.05 -17.28
CA ILE A 450 14.49 8.08 -16.01
C ILE A 450 14.37 6.74 -15.26
N SER A 451 15.52 6.14 -14.91
CA SER A 451 15.58 5.00 -13.99
C SER A 451 15.29 5.45 -12.55
N ILE A 452 14.47 4.70 -11.82
CA ILE A 452 14.21 4.93 -10.37
C ILE A 452 15.52 4.93 -9.58
N THR A 453 16.50 4.11 -9.98
CA THR A 453 17.83 4.05 -9.35
C THR A 453 18.64 5.35 -9.48
N ASN A 454 18.28 6.23 -10.42
CA ASN A 454 18.92 7.53 -10.61
C ASN A 454 18.20 8.67 -9.88
N LEU A 455 17.11 8.39 -9.16
CA LEU A 455 16.41 9.42 -8.39
C LEU A 455 17.25 9.85 -7.20
N LYS A 456 17.70 11.11 -7.22
CA LYS A 456 18.31 11.72 -6.04
C LYS A 456 17.29 11.81 -4.91
N ASN A 457 17.63 11.27 -3.75
CA ASN A 457 16.87 11.47 -2.52
C ASN A 457 17.26 12.82 -1.89
N VAL A 458 16.29 13.69 -1.60
CA VAL A 458 16.50 15.03 -1.02
C VAL A 458 16.39 15.05 0.51
N ASN A 459 16.21 13.89 1.15
CA ASN A 459 16.16 13.79 2.60
C ASN A 459 17.56 13.99 3.21
N GLU A 460 17.63 14.85 4.23
CA GLU A 460 18.88 15.34 4.83
C GLU A 460 19.63 14.31 5.69
N PHE A 461 19.00 13.18 5.98
CA PHE A 461 19.53 12.07 6.80
C PHE A 461 19.75 10.77 6.01
N ILE A 462 19.77 10.85 4.68
CA ILE A 462 19.99 9.70 3.82
C ILE A 462 21.33 9.01 4.13
N GLY A 463 21.31 7.67 4.14
CA GLY A 463 22.50 6.85 4.42
C GLY A 463 22.74 6.53 5.90
N ASN A 464 21.99 7.12 6.85
CA ASN A 464 22.03 6.70 8.23
C ASN A 464 21.32 5.34 8.41
N THR A 465 22.01 4.35 8.97
CA THR A 465 21.52 2.98 9.16
C THR A 465 20.39 2.86 10.17
N ASP A 466 20.32 3.79 11.12
CA ASP A 466 19.34 3.80 12.20
C ASP A 466 18.05 4.51 11.78
N LEU A 467 18.07 5.24 10.65
CA LEU A 467 16.87 5.88 10.14
C LEU A 467 15.89 4.80 9.66
N ILE A 468 14.67 4.81 10.19
CA ILE A 468 13.56 3.93 9.79
C ILE A 468 12.75 4.57 8.66
N GLY A 469 12.43 5.86 8.75
CA GLY A 469 11.66 6.59 7.73
C GLY A 469 11.82 8.10 7.88
N VAL A 470 11.57 8.86 6.81
CA VAL A 470 11.73 10.32 6.82
C VAL A 470 10.83 11.03 5.81
N LYS A 471 10.35 12.22 6.16
CA LYS A 471 9.89 13.19 5.18
C LYS A 471 10.23 14.61 5.64
N ASN A 472 10.74 15.42 4.71
CA ASN A 472 10.93 16.85 4.88
C ASN A 472 9.97 17.67 3.99
N GLY A 473 9.68 18.91 4.37
CA GLY A 473 8.83 19.81 3.56
C GLY A 473 9.00 21.29 3.88
N GLU A 474 8.91 22.14 2.87
CA GLU A 474 9.08 23.58 3.06
C GLU A 474 8.13 24.40 2.21
N THR A 475 7.50 25.39 2.83
CA THR A 475 6.75 26.46 2.16
C THR A 475 6.92 27.74 2.96
N THR A 476 6.57 28.89 2.39
CA THR A 476 6.56 30.17 3.12
C THR A 476 5.69 30.13 4.37
N ALA A 477 4.54 29.43 4.31
CA ALA A 477 3.62 29.32 5.45
C ALA A 477 4.11 28.33 6.52
N ALA A 478 4.67 27.18 6.10
CA ALA A 478 5.10 26.12 7.00
C ALA A 478 6.51 26.32 7.59
N ARG A 479 7.32 27.21 6.98
CA ARG A 479 8.79 27.21 7.11
C ARG A 479 9.33 25.79 6.86
N GLN A 480 10.39 25.38 7.55
CA GLN A 480 10.94 24.03 7.42
C GLN A 480 10.22 23.05 8.36
N THR A 481 9.81 21.92 7.80
CA THR A 481 9.17 20.81 8.52
C THR A 481 9.92 19.51 8.27
N MET A 482 9.92 18.62 9.25
CA MET A 482 10.51 17.29 9.17
C MET A 482 9.80 16.32 10.11
N ALA A 483 9.57 15.11 9.62
CA ALA A 483 9.18 13.95 10.42
C ALA A 483 10.18 12.82 10.15
N THR A 484 10.76 12.27 11.20
CA THR A 484 11.72 11.16 11.14
C THR A 484 11.34 10.07 12.11
N VAL A 485 11.63 8.83 11.76
CA VAL A 485 11.52 7.68 12.67
C VAL A 485 12.90 7.03 12.75
N TRP A 486 13.38 6.80 13.96
CA TRP A 486 14.72 6.31 14.27
C TRP A 486 14.63 4.99 15.04
N LYS A 487 15.59 4.11 14.77
CA LYS A 487 15.87 2.94 15.59
C LYS A 487 16.86 3.36 16.67
N ILE A 488 16.43 3.37 17.92
CA ILE A 488 17.28 3.69 19.07
C ILE A 488 17.67 2.39 19.75
N HIS A 489 18.96 2.05 19.73
CA HIS A 489 19.47 0.83 20.35
C HIS A 489 19.53 0.99 21.87
N THR A 490 18.89 0.12 22.65
CA THR A 490 18.99 0.13 24.12
C THR A 490 19.44 -1.23 24.62
N VAL A 491 19.85 -1.31 25.89
CA VAL A 491 20.17 -2.60 26.54
C VAL A 491 18.97 -3.56 26.61
N GLN A 492 17.74 -3.03 26.52
CA GLN A 492 16.51 -3.82 26.55
C GLN A 492 16.01 -4.22 25.15
N GLY A 493 16.67 -3.74 24.09
CA GLY A 493 16.25 -3.91 22.70
C GLY A 493 16.17 -2.58 21.96
N ASP A 494 15.91 -2.63 20.65
CA ASP A 494 15.72 -1.40 19.88
C ASP A 494 14.39 -0.71 20.26
N VAL A 495 14.29 0.59 20.10
CA VAL A 495 13.05 1.36 20.29
C VAL A 495 12.83 2.23 19.04
N PRO A 496 11.67 2.14 18.36
CA PRO A 496 11.33 3.05 17.28
C PRO A 496 10.90 4.41 17.86
N VAL A 497 11.67 5.45 17.62
CA VAL A 497 11.39 6.81 18.12
C VAL A 497 11.09 7.74 16.96
N ALA A 498 9.94 8.40 16.99
CA ALA A 498 9.65 9.49 16.06
C ALA A 498 10.13 10.84 16.60
N ILE A 499 10.74 11.64 15.73
CA ILE A 499 11.09 13.04 15.98
C ILE A 499 10.39 13.89 14.90
N ILE A 500 9.51 14.77 15.33
CA ILE A 500 8.71 15.66 14.49
C ILE A 500 9.08 17.10 14.81
N VAL A 501 9.37 17.88 13.77
CA VAL A 501 9.82 19.27 13.84
C VAL A 501 8.98 20.09 12.87
N LEU A 502 8.24 21.08 13.35
CA LEU A 502 7.38 21.95 12.55
C LEU A 502 7.74 23.43 12.74
N GLY A 503 7.69 24.21 11.66
CA GLY A 503 7.93 25.65 11.73
C GLY A 503 9.38 26.05 12.03
N SER A 504 10.36 25.21 11.70
CA SER A 504 11.78 25.45 11.97
C SER A 504 12.43 26.39 10.95
N GLU A 505 13.50 27.06 11.37
CA GLU A 505 14.41 27.82 10.50
C GLU A 505 15.59 26.96 10.02
N ASP A 506 15.90 25.86 10.72
CA ASP A 506 16.93 24.87 10.38
C ASP A 506 16.51 23.50 10.93
N ARG A 507 15.65 22.81 10.18
CA ARG A 507 15.04 21.54 10.63
C ARG A 507 16.08 20.45 10.87
N LYS A 508 17.17 20.46 10.10
CA LYS A 508 18.21 19.44 10.17
C LYS A 508 18.94 19.58 11.50
N ARG A 509 19.40 20.80 11.82
CA ARG A 509 20.07 21.08 13.09
C ARG A 509 19.16 20.83 14.29
N ASP A 510 17.89 21.23 14.22
CA ASP A 510 16.93 20.95 15.30
C ASP A 510 16.76 19.44 15.50
N THR A 511 16.58 18.67 14.42
CA THR A 511 16.44 17.20 14.51
C THR A 511 17.71 16.53 15.05
N GLU A 512 18.90 16.94 14.61
CA GLU A 512 20.18 16.46 15.15
C GLU A 512 20.33 16.79 16.65
N THR A 513 19.91 17.98 17.04
CA THR A 513 19.96 18.43 18.44
C THR A 513 19.04 17.61 19.33
N LEU A 514 17.82 17.32 18.86
CA LEU A 514 16.85 16.47 19.56
C LEU A 514 17.31 15.02 19.65
N LEU A 515 17.87 14.48 18.56
CA LEU A 515 18.42 13.12 18.54
C LEU A 515 19.60 12.99 19.50
N ASN A 516 20.51 13.98 19.54
CA ASN A 516 21.64 13.99 20.46
C ASN A 516 21.20 14.14 21.92
N TRP A 517 20.20 14.99 22.18
CA TRP A 517 19.61 15.13 23.51
C TRP A 517 19.01 13.80 23.99
N LEU A 518 18.26 13.10 23.13
CA LEU A 518 17.71 11.78 23.45
C LEU A 518 18.85 10.79 23.80
N LYS A 519 19.87 10.68 22.94
CA LYS A 519 21.00 9.75 23.15
C LYS A 519 21.83 10.07 24.40
N THR A 520 21.84 11.33 24.85
CA THR A 520 22.59 11.76 26.04
C THR A 520 21.83 11.46 27.34
N ASN A 521 20.49 11.52 27.32
CA ASN A 521 19.65 11.44 28.51
C ASN A 521 19.00 10.07 28.75
N PHE A 522 19.09 9.15 27.79
CA PHE A 522 18.56 7.80 27.90
C PHE A 522 19.67 6.76 27.73
N ALA A 523 19.51 5.59 28.32
CA ALA A 523 20.42 4.46 28.23
C ALA A 523 20.39 3.82 26.83
N VAL A 524 20.99 4.53 25.88
CA VAL A 524 21.17 4.14 24.48
C VAL A 524 22.57 3.52 24.31
N LEU A 525 22.69 2.50 23.45
CA LEU A 525 23.91 1.76 23.12
C LEU A 525 24.75 2.42 22.03
#